data_AF-A0A170W037-F1
#
_entry.id   AF-A0A170W037-F1
#
_cell.length_a   1.000
_cell.length_b   1.000
_cell.length_c   1.000
_cell.angle_alpha   90.00
_cell.angle_beta   90.00
_cell.angle_gamma   90.00
#
_symmetry.space_group_name_H-M   'P 1'
#
loop_
_entity.id
_entity.type
_entity.pdbx_description
1 polymer ?
#
loop_
_entity_poly.entity_id
_entity_poly.type
_entity_poly.pdbx_seq_one_letter_code
_entity_poly.pdbx_strand_id
1 'polypeptide(L)'
;DHNVRFILKVTPVIDNTVRIQVEEATPLRQRFVSPHVLVKEPTPINWTITSKSENLVIAEVASDGYRIELHSVPFRIDVYYSDELIISGNARGLFKFEYTRTKPEQSDPDEDPGTWEENFKSHHDTKPHGPTAVAMDFVFPGAKFAYGLPEHADSLALKSTTKGEPYR
;
A
#
# COMPACT_ATOMS: atom_id res chain seq x y z
N ASP A 1 10.92 -3.22 17.40
CA ASP A 1 10.22 -4.31 16.69
C ASP A 1 9.11 -4.92 17.54
N HIS A 2 7.86 -4.68 17.17
CA HIS A 2 6.68 -5.22 17.85
C HIS A 2 6.34 -6.67 17.42
N ASN A 3 7.21 -7.30 16.63
CA ASN A 3 7.05 -8.65 16.08
C ASN A 3 5.68 -8.90 15.41
N VAL A 4 5.12 -7.86 14.80
CA VAL A 4 3.84 -7.95 14.07
C VAL A 4 4.09 -8.58 12.70
N ARG A 5 3.27 -9.57 12.37
CA ARG A 5 3.34 -10.26 11.07
C ARG A 5 2.25 -9.77 10.15
N PHE A 6 2.60 -9.60 8.88
CA PHE A 6 1.69 -9.24 7.80
C PHE A 6 1.62 -10.34 6.76
N ILE A 7 0.48 -10.42 6.08
CA ILE A 7 0.23 -11.28 4.92
C ILE A 7 0.23 -10.38 3.70
N LEU A 8 1.19 -10.60 2.79
CA LEU A 8 1.20 -9.99 1.47
C LEU A 8 0.57 -10.96 0.46
N LYS A 9 -0.51 -10.52 -0.20
CA LYS A 9 -1.13 -11.23 -1.33
C LYS A 9 -0.81 -10.46 -2.61
N VAL A 10 -0.15 -11.12 -3.55
CA VAL A 10 0.12 -10.60 -4.90
C VAL A 10 -0.66 -11.46 -5.89
N THR A 11 -1.58 -10.83 -6.62
CA THR A 11 -2.49 -11.51 -7.56
C THR A 11 -2.39 -10.85 -8.93
N PRO A 12 -1.66 -11.44 -9.88
CA PRO A 12 -1.77 -11.06 -11.28
C PRO A 12 -3.18 -11.34 -11.80
N VAL A 13 -3.73 -10.45 -12.61
CA VAL A 13 -5.08 -10.50 -13.19
C VAL A 13 -4.97 -10.54 -14.72
N ILE A 14 -5.95 -11.18 -15.38
CA ILE A 14 -5.97 -11.37 -16.84
C ILE A 14 -5.91 -10.07 -17.69
N ASP A 15 -6.20 -8.91 -17.10
CA ASP A 15 -6.26 -7.61 -17.77
C ASP A 15 -4.98 -6.77 -17.59
N ASN A 16 -3.82 -7.43 -17.43
CA ASN A 16 -2.51 -6.81 -17.17
C ASN A 16 -2.44 -6.00 -15.87
N THR A 17 -3.33 -6.30 -14.91
CA THR A 17 -3.29 -5.71 -13.56
C THR A 17 -2.53 -6.62 -12.59
N VAL A 18 -1.80 -6.03 -11.66
CA VAL A 18 -1.29 -6.72 -10.46
C VAL A 18 -2.00 -6.15 -9.24
N ARG A 19 -2.82 -6.99 -8.57
CA ARG A 19 -3.50 -6.63 -7.32
C ARG A 19 -2.59 -6.98 -6.14
N ILE A 20 -2.28 -5.98 -5.31
CA ILE A 20 -1.48 -6.13 -4.10
C ILE A 20 -2.38 -5.87 -2.90
N GLN A 21 -2.37 -6.77 -1.92
CA GLN A 21 -3.09 -6.61 -0.66
C GLN A 21 -2.17 -6.94 0.50
N VAL A 22 -2.18 -6.09 1.54
CA VAL A 22 -1.44 -6.32 2.78
C VAL A 22 -2.44 -6.35 3.93
N GLU A 23 -2.37 -7.42 4.72
CA GLU A 23 -3.23 -7.64 5.87
C GLU A 23 -2.38 -7.96 7.10
N GLU A 24 -2.86 -7.62 8.30
CA GLU A 24 -2.27 -8.18 9.54
C GLU A 24 -2.56 -9.68 9.59
N ALA A 25 -1.58 -10.49 9.99
CA ALA A 25 -1.77 -11.93 10.12
C ALA A 25 -2.69 -12.30 11.30
N THR A 26 -2.66 -11.48 12.36
CA THR A 26 -3.44 -11.68 13.59
C THR A 26 -3.96 -10.33 14.11
N PRO A 27 -4.90 -9.68 13.40
CA PRO A 27 -5.42 -8.39 13.84
C PRO A 27 -6.32 -8.55 15.07
N LEU A 28 -6.34 -7.54 15.95
CA LEU A 28 -7.33 -7.45 17.02
C LEU A 28 -8.75 -7.23 16.47
N ARG A 29 -8.85 -6.64 15.28
CA ARG A 29 -10.11 -6.38 14.57
C ARG A 29 -9.88 -6.45 13.06
N GLN A 30 -10.82 -7.05 12.33
CA GLN A 30 -10.77 -7.07 10.88
C GLN A 30 -10.76 -5.64 10.31
N ARG A 31 -9.78 -5.38 9.43
CA ARG A 31 -9.70 -4.13 8.68
C ARG A 31 -10.79 -4.07 7.62
N PHE A 32 -11.29 -2.88 7.37
CA PHE A 32 -12.31 -2.65 6.37
C PHE A 32 -11.79 -3.02 4.97
N VAL A 33 -12.58 -3.78 4.22
CA VAL A 33 -12.38 -4.08 2.80
C VAL A 33 -13.68 -3.71 2.11
N SER A 34 -13.62 -2.86 1.08
CA SER A 34 -14.83 -2.33 0.43
C SER A 34 -15.63 -3.43 -0.26
N PRO A 35 -16.90 -3.70 0.15
CA PRO A 35 -17.66 -4.82 -0.37
C PRO A 35 -18.42 -4.53 -1.67
N HIS A 36 -18.50 -3.27 -2.10
CA HIS A 36 -19.43 -2.86 -3.18
C HIS A 36 -18.77 -2.09 -4.33
N VAL A 37 -17.46 -1.87 -4.29
CA VAL A 37 -16.75 -1.14 -5.35
C VAL A 37 -16.45 -2.05 -6.56
N LEU A 38 -16.14 -3.32 -6.31
CA LEU A 38 -15.92 -4.29 -7.38
C LEU A 38 -17.25 -4.83 -7.88
N VAL A 39 -17.52 -4.69 -9.18
CA VAL A 39 -18.69 -5.29 -9.84
C VAL A 39 -18.59 -6.83 -9.82
N LYS A 40 -17.37 -7.35 -9.93
CA LYS A 40 -17.02 -8.77 -9.90
C LYS A 40 -15.59 -8.92 -9.37
N GLU A 41 -15.28 -10.05 -8.74
CA GLU A 41 -13.89 -10.39 -8.40
C GLU A 41 -13.01 -10.55 -9.66
N PRO A 42 -11.87 -9.84 -9.75
CA PRO A 42 -10.96 -9.95 -10.88
C PRO A 42 -10.48 -11.39 -11.08
N THR A 43 -10.43 -11.83 -12.33
CA THR A 43 -10.02 -13.20 -12.67
C THR A 43 -8.49 -13.31 -12.64
N PRO A 44 -7.90 -14.10 -11.71
CA PRO A 44 -6.46 -14.24 -11.63
C PRO A 44 -5.90 -14.90 -12.90
N ILE A 45 -4.66 -14.56 -13.24
CA ILE A 45 -3.88 -15.26 -14.26
C ILE A 45 -2.74 -16.02 -13.59
N ASN A 46 -2.35 -17.15 -14.20
CA ASN A 46 -1.25 -17.94 -13.71
C ASN A 46 0.07 -17.18 -13.84
N TRP A 47 1.00 -17.51 -12.95
CA TRP A 47 2.35 -17.00 -12.87
C TRP A 47 3.25 -18.09 -12.29
N THR A 48 4.53 -18.05 -12.63
CA THR A 48 5.52 -19.05 -12.24
C THR A 48 6.66 -18.36 -11.53
N ILE A 49 7.06 -18.89 -10.37
CA ILE A 49 8.28 -18.44 -9.69
C ILE A 49 9.48 -18.97 -10.47
N THR A 50 10.26 -18.07 -11.07
CA THR A 50 11.46 -18.43 -11.85
C THR A 50 12.73 -18.35 -11.03
N SER A 51 12.74 -17.53 -9.97
CA SER A 51 13.86 -17.46 -9.04
C SER A 51 13.37 -17.20 -7.62
N LYS A 52 14.05 -17.80 -6.64
CA LYS A 52 13.80 -17.59 -5.22
C LYS A 52 15.12 -17.69 -4.45
N SER A 53 15.48 -16.59 -3.80
CA SER A 53 16.58 -16.52 -2.84
C SER A 53 16.05 -16.14 -1.46
N GLU A 54 16.96 -15.87 -0.51
CA GLU A 54 16.60 -15.37 0.82
C GLU A 54 15.86 -14.03 0.76
N ASN A 55 16.30 -13.13 -0.13
CA ASN A 55 15.82 -11.74 -0.15
C ASN A 55 15.05 -11.33 -1.40
N LEU A 56 14.91 -12.23 -2.38
CA LEU A 56 14.27 -11.94 -3.66
C LEU A 56 13.45 -13.13 -4.16
N VAL A 57 12.23 -12.84 -4.59
CA VAL A 57 11.39 -13.76 -5.37
C VAL A 57 11.11 -13.12 -6.72
N ILE A 58 11.37 -13.84 -7.79
CA ILE A 58 11.04 -13.40 -9.16
C ILE A 58 9.96 -14.33 -9.69
N ALA A 59 8.87 -13.74 -10.18
CA ALA A 59 7.79 -14.48 -10.81
C ALA A 59 7.47 -13.89 -12.19
N GLU A 60 7.29 -14.77 -13.18
CA GLU A 60 6.84 -14.42 -14.52
C GLU A 60 5.35 -14.70 -14.63
N VAL A 61 4.59 -13.71 -15.08
CA VAL A 61 3.15 -13.85 -15.32
C VAL A 61 2.98 -14.51 -16.70
N ALA A 62 2.03 -15.44 -16.84
CA ALA A 62 1.83 -16.19 -18.10
C ALA A 62 1.44 -15.33 -19.31
N SER A 63 1.21 -14.03 -19.11
CA SER A 63 0.97 -13.01 -20.14
C SER A 63 2.25 -12.48 -20.78
N ASP A 64 2.08 -11.58 -21.75
CA ASP A 64 3.01 -11.07 -22.77
C ASP A 64 4.25 -10.28 -22.25
N GLY A 65 5.02 -10.82 -21.30
CA GLY A 65 6.32 -10.27 -20.89
C GLY A 65 6.34 -9.54 -19.55
N TYR A 66 5.38 -9.80 -18.66
CA TYR A 66 5.38 -9.24 -17.30
C TYR A 66 6.18 -10.08 -16.31
N ARG A 67 7.01 -9.41 -15.51
CA ARG A 67 7.81 -10.00 -14.45
C ARG A 67 7.67 -9.20 -13.16
N ILE A 68 7.45 -9.89 -12.05
CA ILE A 68 7.30 -9.31 -10.73
C ILE A 68 8.52 -9.70 -9.89
N GLU A 69 9.20 -8.71 -9.33
CA GLU A 69 10.24 -8.92 -8.32
C GLU A 69 9.72 -8.51 -6.95
N LEU A 70 9.82 -9.41 -5.96
CA LEU A 70 9.50 -9.15 -4.57
C LEU A 70 10.77 -9.20 -3.74
N HIS A 71 11.18 -8.05 -3.21
CA HIS A 71 12.27 -7.91 -2.27
C HIS A 71 11.73 -7.98 -0.83
N SER A 72 12.39 -8.74 0.04
CA SER A 72 11.94 -8.91 1.44
C SER A 72 12.54 -7.87 2.39
N VAL A 73 13.83 -7.52 2.24
CA VAL A 73 14.56 -6.64 3.15
C VAL A 73 15.41 -5.62 2.38
N PRO A 74 14.99 -4.34 2.31
CA PRO A 74 13.67 -3.84 2.70
C PRO A 74 12.55 -4.38 1.78
N PHE A 75 11.32 -4.43 2.29
CA PHE A 75 10.15 -4.80 1.48
C PHE A 75 10.03 -3.86 0.28
N ARG A 76 9.97 -4.41 -0.93
CA ARG A 76 9.72 -3.66 -2.18
C ARG A 76 9.14 -4.62 -3.21
N ILE A 77 8.26 -4.11 -4.07
CA ILE A 77 7.72 -4.88 -5.19
C ILE A 77 7.93 -4.10 -6.48
N ASP A 78 8.54 -4.73 -7.47
CA ASP A 78 8.75 -4.15 -8.79
C ASP A 78 8.00 -4.94 -9.84
N VAL A 79 7.44 -4.22 -10.79
CA VAL A 79 6.78 -4.79 -11.96
C VAL A 79 7.56 -4.35 -13.19
N TYR A 80 7.96 -5.32 -13.99
CA TYR A 80 8.66 -5.17 -15.25
C TYR A 80 7.76 -5.59 -16.40
N TYR A 81 7.93 -4.95 -17.55
CA TYR A 81 7.37 -5.37 -18.83
C TYR A 81 8.49 -5.36 -19.89
N SER A 82 8.72 -6.48 -20.57
CA SER A 82 9.82 -6.62 -21.55
C SER A 82 11.18 -6.13 -21.00
N ASP A 83 11.50 -6.52 -19.76
CA ASP A 83 12.70 -6.12 -18.99
C ASP A 83 12.83 -4.63 -18.63
N GLU A 84 11.82 -3.81 -18.94
CA GLU A 84 11.74 -2.42 -18.48
C GLU A 84 10.95 -2.32 -17.18
N LEU A 85 11.50 -1.62 -16.18
CA LEU A 85 10.80 -1.35 -14.92
C LEU A 85 9.67 -0.34 -15.16
N ILE A 86 8.42 -0.76 -14.98
CA ILE A 86 7.25 0.09 -15.23
C ILE A 86 6.66 0.69 -13.95
N ILE A 87 6.70 -0.03 -12.82
CA ILE A 87 6.19 0.43 -11.52
C ILE A 87 7.03 -0.18 -10.41
N SER A 88 7.41 0.63 -9.43
CA SER A 88 7.95 0.16 -8.15
C SER A 88 7.06 0.58 -6.98
N GLY A 89 6.65 -0.38 -6.18
CA GLY A 89 5.99 -0.19 -4.89
C GLY A 89 7.00 -0.23 -3.75
N ASN A 90 6.96 0.78 -2.89
CA ASN A 90 7.85 0.98 -1.75
C ASN A 90 9.35 1.20 -2.10
N ALA A 91 9.64 1.76 -3.28
CA ALA A 91 11.03 2.05 -3.68
C ALA A 91 11.72 3.09 -2.78
N ARG A 92 10.95 3.99 -2.16
CA ARG A 92 11.47 5.01 -1.23
C ARG A 92 11.40 4.59 0.24
N GLY A 93 10.91 3.38 0.53
CA GLY A 93 10.80 2.89 1.90
C GLY A 93 9.76 3.63 2.75
N LEU A 94 8.72 4.20 2.12
CA LEU A 94 7.67 4.97 2.81
C LEU A 94 6.46 4.11 3.19
N PHE A 95 6.51 2.80 2.97
CA PHE A 95 5.49 1.88 3.45
C PHE A 95 5.37 1.97 4.97
N LYS A 96 4.16 2.29 5.42
CA LYS A 96 3.78 2.36 6.84
C LYS A 96 2.49 1.61 7.03
N PHE A 97 2.46 0.79 8.07
CA PHE A 97 1.28 0.04 8.43
C PHE A 97 1.15 0.11 9.95
N GLU A 98 0.27 0.97 10.44
CA GLU A 98 -0.05 1.04 11.87
C GLU A 98 -0.90 -0.16 12.21
N TYR A 99 -0.36 -1.10 12.97
CA TYR A 99 -1.05 -2.34 13.34
C TYR A 99 -2.07 -2.13 14.46
N THR A 100 -3.06 -3.01 14.54
CA THR A 100 -4.09 -2.95 15.57
C THR A 100 -3.50 -3.24 16.96
N ARG A 101 -3.74 -2.34 17.92
CA ARG A 101 -3.28 -2.50 19.31
C ARG A 101 -4.26 -1.93 20.31
N THR A 102 -4.16 -2.38 21.55
CA THR A 102 -4.87 -1.80 22.68
C THR A 102 -4.18 -0.52 23.15
N LYS A 103 -4.95 0.39 23.75
CA LYS A 103 -4.39 1.60 24.37
C LYS A 103 -3.44 1.22 25.50
N PRO A 104 -2.20 1.73 25.52
CA PRO A 104 -1.29 1.47 26.62
C PRO A 104 -1.83 2.13 27.90
N GLU A 105 -1.60 1.50 29.05
CA GLU A 105 -2.02 2.05 30.35
C GLU A 105 -1.27 3.33 30.72
N GLN A 106 -0.01 3.45 30.27
CA GLN A 106 0.81 4.64 30.41
C GLN A 106 0.97 5.27 29.03
N SER A 107 0.76 6.58 28.95
CA SER A 107 1.01 7.36 27.73
C SER A 107 2.49 7.25 27.36
N ASP A 108 2.76 6.88 26.11
CA ASP A 108 4.10 6.92 25.54
C ASP A 108 4.45 8.39 25.22
N PRO A 109 5.49 8.98 25.85
CA PRO A 109 5.85 10.36 25.60
C PRO A 109 6.38 10.63 24.18
N ASP A 110 6.78 9.57 23.45
CA ASP A 110 7.25 9.67 22.07
C ASP A 110 6.10 9.51 21.05
N GLU A 111 4.86 9.31 21.51
CA GLU A 111 3.68 9.13 20.66
C GLU A 111 3.07 10.49 20.27
N ASP A 112 2.74 10.64 18.98
CA ASP A 112 2.21 11.89 18.45
C ASP A 112 0.87 12.29 19.08
N PRO A 113 0.62 13.60 19.30
CA PRO A 113 -0.70 14.06 19.70
C PRO A 113 -1.77 13.62 18.67
N GLY A 114 -2.87 13.03 19.15
CA GLY A 114 -3.96 12.52 18.30
C GLY A 114 -3.79 11.07 17.82
N THR A 115 -2.78 10.34 18.31
CA THR A 115 -2.70 8.88 18.06
C THR A 115 -3.92 8.12 18.59
N TRP A 116 -4.46 8.55 19.73
CA TRP A 116 -5.73 8.08 20.31
C TRP A 116 -6.82 9.13 20.15
N GLU A 117 -7.38 9.65 21.23
CA GLU A 117 -8.43 10.65 21.14
C GLU A 117 -7.92 11.93 20.48
N GLU A 118 -8.73 12.49 19.58
CA GLU A 118 -8.40 13.74 18.88
C GLU A 118 -9.58 14.71 18.88
N ASN A 119 -9.27 16.00 18.76
CA ASN A 119 -10.28 17.05 18.70
C ASN A 119 -10.09 17.87 17.43
N PHE A 120 -11.19 18.10 16.71
CA PHE A 120 -11.24 19.05 15.61
C PHE A 120 -12.37 20.05 15.82
N LYS A 121 -11.98 21.31 16.10
CA LYS A 121 -12.89 22.37 16.54
C LYS A 121 -13.67 21.91 17.79
N SER A 122 -14.99 21.81 17.71
CA SER A 122 -15.86 21.36 18.81
C SER A 122 -16.14 19.85 18.81
N HIS A 123 -15.58 19.09 17.87
CA HIS A 123 -15.84 17.66 17.73
C HIS A 123 -14.72 16.85 18.37
N HIS A 124 -15.12 15.88 19.20
CA HIS A 124 -14.22 14.94 19.85
C HIS A 124 -14.38 13.57 19.19
N ASP A 125 -13.31 13.07 18.58
CA ASP A 125 -13.22 11.67 18.16
C ASP A 125 -12.55 10.87 19.27
N THR A 126 -13.27 9.87 19.78
CA THR A 126 -12.77 8.97 20.82
C THR A 126 -11.76 7.95 20.28
N LYS A 127 -11.68 7.79 18.95
CA LYS A 127 -10.77 6.89 18.21
C LYS A 127 -10.55 5.56 18.95
N PRO A 128 -11.62 4.76 19.17
CA PRO A 128 -11.59 3.60 20.07
C PRO A 128 -10.65 2.48 19.63
N HIS A 129 -10.14 2.55 18.39
CA HIS A 129 -9.21 1.59 17.82
C HIS A 129 -7.82 2.17 17.57
N GLY A 130 -7.59 3.42 18.01
CA GLY A 130 -6.29 4.08 17.91
C GLY A 130 -5.76 4.19 16.48
N PRO A 131 -4.43 4.17 16.30
CA PRO A 131 -3.78 4.33 15.01
C PRO A 131 -3.98 3.07 14.15
N THR A 132 -4.49 3.27 12.92
CA THR A 132 -4.72 2.18 11.95
C THR A 132 -4.44 2.62 10.51
N ALA A 133 -3.67 3.70 10.30
CA ALA A 133 -3.31 4.19 8.98
C ALA A 133 -2.45 3.18 8.20
N VAL A 134 -2.60 3.21 6.88
CA VAL A 134 -1.79 2.44 5.93
C VAL A 134 -1.31 3.39 4.84
N ALA A 135 -0.03 3.34 4.52
CA ALA A 135 0.59 4.16 3.49
C ALA A 135 1.59 3.33 2.68
N MET A 136 1.75 3.69 1.41
CA MET A 136 2.70 3.08 0.48
C MET A 136 3.09 4.10 -0.59
N ASP A 137 4.36 4.13 -0.99
CA ASP A 137 4.78 4.89 -2.15
C ASP A 137 4.82 4.06 -3.42
N PHE A 138 4.54 4.70 -4.55
CA PHE A 138 4.70 4.14 -5.88
C PHE A 138 5.57 5.07 -6.73
N VAL A 139 6.44 4.48 -7.53
CA VAL A 139 7.27 5.16 -8.52
C VAL A 139 6.89 4.66 -9.89
N PHE A 140 6.71 5.59 -10.83
CA PHE A 140 6.38 5.33 -12.23
C PHE A 140 7.52 5.87 -13.10
N PRO A 141 8.53 5.05 -13.44
CA PRO A 141 9.66 5.49 -14.26
C PRO A 141 9.20 6.06 -15.60
N GLY A 142 9.84 7.15 -16.04
CA GLY A 142 9.52 7.82 -17.31
C GLY A 142 8.22 8.64 -17.32
N ALA A 143 7.30 8.43 -16.38
CA ALA A 143 6.06 9.20 -16.28
C ALA A 143 6.36 10.64 -15.84
N LYS A 144 5.86 11.61 -16.62
CA LYS A 144 6.02 13.05 -16.33
C LYS A 144 4.77 13.71 -15.77
N PHE A 145 3.61 13.10 -15.99
CA PHE A 145 2.31 13.62 -15.59
C PHE A 145 1.48 12.50 -14.96
N ALA A 146 0.73 12.85 -13.94
CA ALA A 146 -0.31 12.02 -13.35
C ALA A 146 -1.66 12.74 -13.47
N TYR A 147 -2.73 11.98 -13.51
CA TYR A 147 -4.10 12.46 -13.69
C TYR A 147 -5.04 11.68 -12.77
N GLY A 148 -6.23 12.21 -12.51
CA GLY A 148 -7.25 11.53 -11.71
C GLY A 148 -7.35 12.09 -10.29
N LEU A 149 -7.59 11.21 -9.33
CA LEU A 149 -7.95 11.57 -7.94
C LEU A 149 -9.04 12.67 -7.87
N PRO A 150 -10.16 12.59 -8.60
CA PRO A 150 -11.23 13.57 -8.46
C PRO A 150 -11.89 13.47 -7.06
N GLU A 151 -12.52 14.51 -6.54
CA GLU A 151 -12.84 15.80 -7.19
C GLU A 151 -11.98 16.94 -6.64
N HIS A 152 -11.34 17.72 -7.52
CA HIS A 152 -10.55 18.89 -7.16
C HIS A 152 -10.78 20.02 -8.17
N ALA A 153 -10.91 21.25 -7.67
CA ALA A 153 -10.91 22.47 -8.49
C ALA A 153 -9.47 22.83 -8.90
N ASP A 154 -8.83 21.94 -9.65
CA ASP A 154 -7.42 22.04 -10.03
C ASP A 154 -7.20 21.74 -11.53
N SER A 155 -5.97 21.84 -12.00
CA SER A 155 -5.61 21.44 -13.36
C SER A 155 -5.84 19.94 -13.59
N LEU A 156 -6.08 19.57 -14.85
CA LEU A 156 -6.22 18.17 -15.25
C LEU A 156 -4.99 17.34 -14.87
N ALA A 157 -3.79 17.82 -15.20
CA ALA A 157 -2.54 17.23 -14.72
C ALA A 157 -2.33 17.59 -13.24
N LEU A 158 -2.10 16.57 -12.42
CA LEU A 158 -1.82 16.73 -11.00
C LEU A 158 -0.50 17.48 -10.80
N LYS A 159 -0.52 18.44 -9.88
CA LYS A 159 0.65 19.22 -9.47
C LYS A 159 1.47 18.44 -8.45
N SER A 160 2.76 18.75 -8.39
CA SER A 160 3.62 18.22 -7.32
C SER A 160 3.20 18.79 -5.97
N THR A 161 3.06 17.92 -4.98
CA THR A 161 2.77 18.28 -3.59
C THR A 161 4.02 18.36 -2.71
N THR A 162 5.23 18.23 -3.27
CA THR A 162 6.49 18.24 -2.49
C THR A 162 6.71 19.53 -1.70
N LYS A 163 6.13 20.65 -2.15
CA LYS A 163 6.22 21.97 -1.51
C LYS A 163 4.87 22.48 -0.96
N GLY A 164 3.88 21.59 -0.83
CA GLY A 164 2.53 21.97 -0.43
C GLY A 164 1.76 20.82 0.20
N GLU A 165 0.45 21.00 0.32
CA GLU A 165 -0.42 19.99 0.90
C GLU A 165 -0.68 18.83 -0.08
N PRO A 166 -0.87 17.59 0.42
CA PRO A 166 -1.38 16.48 -0.37
C PRO A 166 -2.78 16.76 -0.95
N TYR A 167 -3.12 16.07 -2.04
CA TYR A 167 -4.51 15.99 -2.52
C TYR A 167 -5.39 15.29 -1.48
N ARG A 168 -6.59 15.81 -1.20
CA ARG A 168 -7.52 15.30 -0.18
C ARG A 168 -8.98 15.50 -0.57
#